data_AF-A0A3B9HVQ1-F1
#
_entry.id   AF-A0A3B9HVQ1-F1
#
_cell.length_a   1.000
_cell.length_b   1.000
_cell.length_c   1.000
_cell.angle_alpha   90.00
_cell.angle_beta   90.00
_cell.angle_gamma   90.00
#
_symmetry.space_group_name_H-M   'P 1'
#
loop_
_entity.id
_entity.type
_entity.pdbx_description
1 polymer ?
#
loop_
_entity_poly.entity_id
_entity_poly.type
_entity_poly.pdbx_seq_one_letter_code
_entity_poly.pdbx_strand_id
1 'polypeptide(L)'
;MLQPSHRGIYEFLWSEHKYSMIGISLKIFQGMAARLGKNPQILNWLRRLAVLSTEEHLESYNALLNAYMHIKPGLTRAQRHEIIELLLDDEPAAAELLYRQALQLNEKSMYGCRLFFKGTQALYKFWDAQDRPGLWLCFGPFQLHLTAAQVFSRLALSTGTAADELICRLQQLYSGRSEDEFLLWPEALRRQLLNNNLVAMPGKSAFLHPRARVLLSETGADRLQVDNYTMAALVLEKLWDSAEYPDDAVGHLPLHQDFLHAFRSDFLAEVAWQEDFCVEEAWDFIAGIFWRQKCTESGQPAISDDSSAVGMEPADEEVDPEEGEHGDEETDY
;
A
#
# COMPACT_ATOMS: atom_id res chain seq x y z
N MET A 1 12.09 7.05 -6.31
CA MET A 1 13.32 6.35 -6.68
C MET A 1 13.02 4.87 -6.89
N LEU A 2 13.46 4.31 -8.00
CA LEU A 2 13.23 2.92 -8.40
C LEU A 2 14.33 2.00 -7.84
N GLN A 3 13.94 0.86 -7.28
CA GLN A 3 14.86 -0.10 -6.66
C GLN A 3 14.42 -1.55 -6.95
N PRO A 4 15.35 -2.54 -6.93
CA PRO A 4 14.98 -3.94 -6.95
C PRO A 4 14.11 -4.30 -5.74
N SER A 5 13.29 -5.32 -5.91
CA SER A 5 12.52 -5.87 -4.79
C SER A 5 13.41 -6.47 -3.73
N HIS A 6 13.10 -6.24 -2.46
CA HIS A 6 13.67 -6.97 -1.33
C HIS A 6 12.57 -7.64 -0.52
N ARG A 7 12.87 -8.75 0.16
CA ARG A 7 11.86 -9.51 0.90
C ARG A 7 11.21 -8.69 2.02
N GLY A 8 12.01 -7.89 2.74
CA GLY A 8 11.54 -7.06 3.86
C GLY A 8 10.36 -6.15 3.48
N ILE A 9 10.39 -5.51 2.30
CA ILE A 9 9.27 -4.65 1.85
C ILE A 9 7.94 -5.39 1.77
N TYR A 10 7.97 -6.64 1.34
CA TYR A 10 6.76 -7.46 1.19
C TYR A 10 6.30 -8.00 2.53
N GLU A 11 7.19 -8.17 3.50
CA GLU A 11 6.82 -8.49 4.88
C GLU A 11 6.15 -7.29 5.56
N PHE A 12 6.64 -6.07 5.32
CA PHE A 12 5.95 -4.84 5.74
C PHE A 12 4.57 -4.72 5.07
N LEU A 13 4.48 -4.89 3.75
CA LEU A 13 3.20 -4.87 3.06
C LEU A 13 2.25 -5.96 3.57
N TRP A 14 2.76 -7.17 3.83
CA TRP A 14 1.99 -8.25 4.45
C TRP A 14 1.47 -7.89 5.84
N SER A 15 2.29 -7.23 6.66
CA SER A 15 1.90 -6.81 8.00
C SER A 15 0.64 -5.92 8.01
N GLU A 16 0.44 -5.12 6.96
CA GLU A 16 -0.74 -4.28 6.78
C GLU A 16 -2.00 -5.09 6.42
N HIS A 17 -1.85 -6.18 5.66
CA HIS A 17 -2.97 -6.98 5.14
C HIS A 17 -3.38 -8.15 6.03
N LYS A 18 -2.53 -8.57 6.95
CA LYS A 18 -2.71 -9.83 7.66
C LYS A 18 -4.04 -9.96 8.43
N TYR A 19 -4.55 -8.88 9.02
CA TYR A 19 -5.84 -8.91 9.74
C TYR A 19 -7.05 -8.89 8.82
N SER A 20 -7.00 -8.19 7.68
CA SER A 20 -8.10 -8.30 6.71
C SER A 20 -8.19 -9.71 6.15
N MET A 21 -7.06 -10.38 5.94
CA MET A 21 -7.05 -11.80 5.53
C MET A 21 -7.62 -12.73 6.61
N ILE A 22 -7.33 -12.48 7.89
CA ILE A 22 -7.99 -13.18 9.01
C ILE A 22 -9.50 -12.94 8.97
N GLY A 23 -9.93 -11.71 8.66
CA GLY A 23 -11.33 -11.34 8.50
C GLY A 23 -12.06 -12.13 7.41
N ILE A 24 -11.33 -12.73 6.46
CA ILE A 24 -11.88 -13.65 5.47
C ILE A 24 -11.87 -15.09 6.01
N SER A 25 -10.68 -15.62 6.35
CA SER A 25 -10.53 -16.89 7.10
C SER A 25 -9.09 -17.14 7.56
N LEU A 26 -8.93 -17.90 8.66
CA LEU A 26 -7.62 -18.35 9.13
C LEU A 26 -6.84 -19.18 8.08
N LYS A 27 -7.54 -20.00 7.29
CA LYS A 27 -6.90 -20.82 6.23
C LYS A 27 -6.26 -19.95 5.16
N ILE A 28 -6.94 -18.87 4.76
CA ILE A 28 -6.42 -17.91 3.78
C ILE A 28 -5.21 -17.18 4.34
N PHE A 29 -5.28 -16.71 5.59
CA PHE A 29 -4.15 -16.08 6.26
C PHE A 29 -2.91 -16.99 6.26
N GLN A 30 -3.04 -18.25 6.67
CA GLN A 30 -1.92 -19.21 6.69
C GLN A 30 -1.37 -19.47 5.29
N GLY A 31 -2.25 -19.62 4.30
CA GLY A 31 -1.87 -19.83 2.90
C GLY A 31 -1.14 -18.63 2.29
N MET A 32 -1.50 -17.41 2.68
CA MET A 32 -0.84 -16.18 2.24
C MET A 32 0.54 -16.02 2.88
N ALA A 33 0.65 -16.22 4.19
CA ALA A 33 1.92 -16.14 4.91
C ALA A 33 2.98 -17.09 4.33
N ALA A 34 2.58 -18.31 3.95
CA ALA A 34 3.49 -19.31 3.38
C ALA A 34 4.16 -18.87 2.05
N ARG A 35 3.55 -17.95 1.30
CA ARG A 35 4.06 -17.50 -0.01
C ARG A 35 5.24 -16.54 0.09
N LEU A 36 5.43 -15.90 1.25
CA LEU A 36 6.58 -15.05 1.55
C LEU A 36 7.68 -15.81 2.32
N GLY A 37 7.65 -17.15 2.29
CA GLY A 37 8.68 -18.00 2.92
C GLY A 37 10.05 -17.92 2.23
N LYS A 38 10.90 -18.94 2.45
CA LYS A 38 12.31 -18.94 2.00
C LYS A 38 12.52 -18.65 0.51
N ASN A 39 11.64 -19.17 -0.35
CA ASN A 39 11.61 -18.87 -1.78
C ASN A 39 10.33 -18.09 -2.09
N PRO A 40 10.36 -16.74 -2.03
CA PRO A 40 9.15 -15.94 -2.07
C PRO A 40 8.49 -15.94 -3.45
N GLN A 41 7.20 -16.27 -3.50
CA GLN A 41 6.36 -16.23 -4.70
C GLN A 41 5.63 -14.89 -4.80
N ILE A 42 6.37 -13.80 -4.92
CA ILE A 42 5.89 -12.42 -4.75
C ILE A 42 4.79 -12.05 -5.76
N LEU A 43 4.96 -12.35 -7.05
CA LEU A 43 3.95 -12.06 -8.06
C LEU A 43 2.66 -12.85 -7.80
N ASN A 44 2.80 -14.13 -7.43
CA ASN A 44 1.64 -14.95 -7.06
C ASN A 44 0.96 -14.44 -5.78
N TRP A 45 1.75 -13.99 -4.80
CA TRP A 45 1.24 -13.39 -3.57
C TRP A 45 0.46 -12.10 -3.84
N LEU A 46 0.98 -11.19 -4.67
CA LEU A 46 0.27 -9.97 -5.10
C LEU A 46 -1.04 -10.28 -5.81
N ARG A 47 -1.04 -11.24 -6.75
CA ARG A 47 -2.26 -11.70 -7.43
C ARG A 47 -3.28 -12.25 -6.45
N ARG A 48 -2.82 -13.10 -5.53
CA ARG A 48 -3.70 -13.68 -4.52
C ARG A 48 -4.27 -12.61 -3.59
N LEU A 49 -3.47 -11.61 -3.24
CA LEU A 49 -3.93 -10.46 -2.46
C LEU A 49 -5.03 -9.68 -3.19
N ALA A 50 -4.85 -9.46 -4.50
CA ALA A 50 -5.84 -8.79 -5.33
C ALA A 50 -7.17 -9.55 -5.40
N VAL A 51 -7.13 -10.87 -5.62
CA VAL A 51 -8.33 -11.73 -5.56
C VAL A 51 -9.04 -11.60 -4.21
N LEU A 52 -8.29 -11.72 -3.12
CA LEU A 52 -8.85 -11.72 -1.76
C LEU A 52 -9.40 -10.36 -1.34
N SER A 53 -8.93 -9.26 -1.92
CA SER A 53 -9.36 -7.90 -1.54
C SER A 53 -10.82 -7.58 -1.87
N THR A 54 -11.48 -8.41 -2.69
CA THR A 54 -12.90 -8.30 -3.02
C THR A 54 -13.79 -9.25 -2.23
N GLU A 55 -13.20 -10.17 -1.46
CA GLU A 55 -13.96 -11.17 -0.71
C GLU A 55 -14.61 -10.55 0.53
N GLU A 56 -15.81 -11.02 0.87
CA GLU A 56 -16.51 -10.57 2.07
C GLU A 56 -15.78 -11.03 3.33
N HIS A 57 -15.65 -10.11 4.30
CA HIS A 57 -15.02 -10.40 5.58
C HIS A 57 -16.02 -11.08 6.54
N LEU A 58 -16.18 -12.40 6.39
CA LEU A 58 -17.10 -13.22 7.20
C LEU A 58 -16.72 -13.30 8.69
N GLU A 59 -15.45 -13.08 9.02
CA GLU A 59 -14.88 -13.16 10.37
C GLU A 59 -14.39 -11.79 10.87
N SER A 60 -15.08 -10.71 10.47
CA SER A 60 -14.73 -9.31 10.81
C SER A 60 -14.54 -9.10 12.32
N TYR A 61 -15.44 -9.61 13.16
CA TYR A 61 -15.28 -9.61 14.62
C TYR A 61 -13.94 -10.22 15.08
N ASN A 62 -13.54 -11.37 14.55
CA ASN A 62 -12.29 -12.03 14.93
C ASN A 62 -11.07 -11.20 14.51
N ALA A 63 -11.11 -10.60 13.31
CA ALA A 63 -10.07 -9.71 12.84
C ALA A 63 -9.93 -8.47 13.74
N LEU A 64 -11.06 -7.86 14.12
CA LEU A 64 -11.09 -6.72 15.03
C LEU A 64 -10.63 -7.09 16.44
N LEU A 65 -10.95 -8.29 16.92
CA LEU A 65 -10.45 -8.80 18.21
C LEU A 65 -8.92 -9.00 18.19
N ASN A 66 -8.38 -9.51 17.08
CA ASN A 66 -6.93 -9.64 16.90
C ASN A 66 -6.26 -8.25 16.86
N ALA A 67 -6.83 -7.30 16.12
CA ALA A 67 -6.41 -5.90 16.11
C ALA A 67 -6.44 -5.28 17.52
N TYR A 68 -7.50 -5.53 18.29
CA TYR A 68 -7.66 -5.06 19.67
C TYR A 68 -6.53 -5.55 20.58
N MET A 69 -6.05 -6.79 20.41
CA MET A 69 -4.97 -7.34 21.25
C MET A 69 -3.68 -6.51 21.19
N HIS A 70 -3.43 -5.78 20.09
CA HIS A 70 -2.26 -4.90 19.96
C HIS A 70 -2.38 -3.63 20.81
N ILE A 71 -3.57 -3.02 20.86
CA ILE A 71 -3.77 -1.77 21.62
C ILE A 71 -4.17 -2.00 23.08
N LYS A 72 -4.71 -3.18 23.39
CA LYS A 72 -5.20 -3.58 24.73
C LYS A 72 -4.27 -3.20 25.90
N PRO A 73 -2.93 -3.38 25.81
CA PRO A 73 -2.03 -3.03 26.91
C PRO A 73 -2.13 -1.56 27.32
N GLY A 74 -2.35 -0.65 26.37
CA GLY A 74 -2.45 0.80 26.60
C GLY A 74 -3.82 1.28 27.08
N LEU A 75 -4.84 0.41 27.10
CA LEU A 75 -6.22 0.80 27.42
C LEU A 75 -6.56 0.62 28.90
N THR A 76 -7.42 1.52 29.41
CA THR A 76 -8.04 1.38 30.74
C THR A 76 -9.12 0.28 30.77
N ARG A 77 -9.52 -0.16 31.96
CA ARG A 77 -10.60 -1.15 32.12
C ARG A 77 -11.92 -0.68 31.49
N ALA A 78 -12.27 0.59 31.63
CA ALA A 78 -13.50 1.16 31.06
C ALA A 78 -13.47 1.14 29.53
N GLN A 79 -12.38 1.60 28.92
CA GLN A 79 -12.21 1.57 27.46
C GLN A 79 -12.22 0.14 26.89
N ARG A 80 -11.60 -0.81 27.60
CA ARG A 80 -11.62 -2.23 27.21
C ARG A 80 -13.05 -2.78 27.21
N HIS A 81 -13.85 -2.41 28.21
CA HIS A 81 -15.24 -2.85 28.31
C HIS A 81 -16.09 -2.29 27.18
N GLU A 82 -15.99 -0.97 26.93
CA GLU A 82 -16.69 -0.28 25.84
C GLU A 82 -16.40 -0.90 24.46
N ILE A 83 -15.11 -1.18 24.17
CA ILE A 83 -14.73 -1.83 22.91
C ILE A 83 -15.34 -3.23 22.80
N ILE A 84 -15.32 -4.02 23.87
CA ILE A 84 -15.87 -5.38 23.84
C ILE A 84 -17.38 -5.35 23.64
N GLU A 85 -18.11 -4.43 24.28
CA GLU A 85 -19.54 -4.25 24.06
C GLU A 85 -19.84 -3.87 22.61
N LEU A 86 -19.11 -2.89 22.05
CA LEU A 86 -19.28 -2.50 20.65
C LEU A 86 -18.93 -3.63 19.67
N LEU A 87 -17.91 -4.45 19.94
CA LEU A 87 -17.59 -5.58 19.08
C LEU A 87 -18.76 -6.59 18.99
N LEU A 88 -19.54 -6.75 20.06
CA LEU A 88 -20.69 -7.67 20.09
C LEU A 88 -21.94 -7.08 19.41
N ASP A 89 -22.11 -5.75 19.45
CA ASP A 89 -23.37 -5.09 19.07
C ASP A 89 -23.28 -4.22 17.79
N ASP A 90 -22.13 -3.60 17.49
CA ASP A 90 -21.92 -2.66 16.37
C ASP A 90 -20.45 -2.71 15.88
N GLU A 91 -20.13 -3.67 15.01
CA GLU A 91 -18.78 -3.84 14.43
C GLU A 91 -18.22 -2.56 13.76
N PRO A 92 -18.99 -1.80 12.97
CA PRO A 92 -18.54 -0.51 12.44
C PRO A 92 -18.10 0.49 13.52
N ALA A 93 -18.89 0.66 14.58
CA ALA A 93 -18.53 1.54 15.69
C ALA A 93 -17.29 1.02 16.46
N ALA A 94 -17.18 -0.30 16.62
CA ALA A 94 -16.00 -0.92 17.23
C ALA A 94 -14.74 -0.67 16.41
N ALA A 95 -14.79 -0.83 15.09
CA ALA A 95 -13.66 -0.57 14.19
C ALA A 95 -13.20 0.89 14.27
N GLU A 96 -14.15 1.84 14.29
CA GLU A 96 -13.84 3.26 14.46
C GLU A 96 -13.17 3.55 15.81
N LEU A 97 -13.73 3.02 16.90
CA LEU A 97 -13.17 3.21 18.24
C LEU A 97 -11.75 2.61 18.35
N LEU A 98 -11.54 1.39 17.82
CA LEU A 98 -10.23 0.74 17.77
C LEU A 98 -9.21 1.59 17.02
N TYR A 99 -9.57 2.11 15.84
CA TYR A 99 -8.65 2.96 15.07
C TYR A 99 -8.33 4.25 15.82
N ARG A 100 -9.33 4.94 16.37
CA ARG A 100 -9.12 6.15 17.18
C ARG A 100 -8.19 5.90 18.37
N GLN A 101 -8.37 4.79 19.08
CA GLN A 101 -7.48 4.41 20.18
C GLN A 101 -6.06 4.10 19.69
N ALA A 102 -5.89 3.43 18.56
CA ALA A 102 -4.59 3.20 17.96
C ALA A 102 -3.87 4.53 17.63
N LEU A 103 -4.59 5.53 17.11
CA LEU A 103 -4.06 6.88 16.88
C LEU A 103 -3.64 7.56 18.19
N GLN A 104 -4.48 7.51 19.23
CA GLN A 104 -4.20 8.13 20.52
C GLN A 104 -2.99 7.51 21.23
N LEU A 105 -2.83 6.18 21.13
CA LEU A 105 -1.73 5.43 21.71
C LEU A 105 -0.47 5.45 20.84
N ASN A 106 -0.53 6.05 19.65
CA ASN A 106 0.54 6.04 18.65
C ASN A 106 0.99 4.61 18.27
N GLU A 107 0.05 3.67 18.17
CA GLU A 107 0.29 2.28 17.82
C GLU A 107 0.57 2.15 16.31
N LYS A 108 1.85 2.28 15.95
CA LYS A 108 2.30 2.39 14.56
C LYS A 108 1.95 1.17 13.71
N SER A 109 1.85 -0.03 14.30
CA SER A 109 1.52 -1.25 13.56
C SER A 109 0.10 -1.23 12.98
N MET A 110 -0.76 -0.35 13.50
CA MET A 110 -2.17 -0.26 13.12
C MET A 110 -2.48 0.83 12.10
N TYR A 111 -1.53 1.71 11.80
CA TYR A 111 -1.75 2.88 10.93
C TYR A 111 -2.17 2.53 9.51
N GLY A 112 -1.51 1.53 8.92
CA GLY A 112 -1.82 1.01 7.58
C GLY A 112 -2.61 -0.30 7.60
N CYS A 113 -3.15 -0.71 8.75
CA CYS A 113 -3.89 -1.96 8.85
C CYS A 113 -5.11 -1.95 7.93
N ARG A 114 -5.11 -2.84 6.94
CA ARG A 114 -6.08 -2.91 5.84
C ARG A 114 -7.47 -3.31 6.25
N LEU A 115 -7.63 -3.78 7.48
CA LEU A 115 -8.95 -3.93 8.11
C LEU A 115 -9.72 -2.60 8.15
N PHE A 116 -9.02 -1.46 8.18
CA PHE A 116 -9.64 -0.12 8.25
C PHE A 116 -9.69 0.59 6.90
N PHE A 117 -9.31 -0.05 5.79
CA PHE A 117 -9.34 0.55 4.46
C PHE A 117 -10.46 -0.13 3.65
N LYS A 118 -11.19 0.65 2.86
CA LYS A 118 -12.30 0.11 2.06
C LYS A 118 -11.82 -0.33 0.68
N GLY A 119 -12.25 -1.53 0.27
CA GLY A 119 -12.13 -2.02 -1.11
C GLY A 119 -10.74 -2.48 -1.53
N THR A 120 -10.58 -2.63 -2.85
CA THR A 120 -9.38 -3.15 -3.54
C THR A 120 -8.29 -2.11 -3.79
N GLN A 121 -8.38 -0.97 -3.10
CA GLN A 121 -7.59 0.20 -3.43
C GLN A 121 -6.17 0.08 -2.84
N ALA A 122 -5.17 0.41 -3.66
CA ALA A 122 -3.78 0.57 -3.23
C ALA A 122 -3.14 -0.65 -2.53
N LEU A 123 -3.56 -1.88 -2.84
CA LEU A 123 -3.13 -3.13 -2.19
C LEU A 123 -1.61 -3.38 -2.22
N TYR A 124 -0.96 -2.84 -3.25
CA TYR A 124 0.47 -2.99 -3.47
C TYR A 124 1.26 -1.75 -3.02
N LYS A 125 0.63 -0.85 -2.25
CA LYS A 125 1.21 0.40 -1.79
C LYS A 125 1.20 0.44 -0.28
N PHE A 126 2.19 1.07 0.34
CA PHE A 126 2.11 1.35 1.78
C PHE A 126 2.90 2.59 2.14
N TRP A 127 2.51 3.24 3.23
CA TRP A 127 3.22 4.41 3.72
C TRP A 127 4.27 3.99 4.73
N ASP A 128 5.52 4.40 4.51
CA ASP A 128 6.58 4.26 5.50
C ASP A 128 6.87 5.61 6.17
N ALA A 129 7.29 5.56 7.42
CA ALA A 129 7.68 6.70 8.24
C ALA A 129 9.06 6.52 8.92
N GLN A 130 9.80 5.45 8.61
CA GLN A 130 11.12 5.16 9.17
C GLN A 130 12.21 5.81 8.31
N ASP A 131 13.12 5.03 7.71
CA ASP A 131 14.33 5.55 7.08
C ASP A 131 14.07 6.35 5.81
N ARG A 132 13.01 6.02 5.07
CA ARG A 132 12.60 6.71 3.85
C ARG A 132 11.11 7.05 3.89
N PRO A 133 10.70 8.14 4.59
CA PRO A 133 9.30 8.53 4.67
C PRO A 133 8.68 8.77 3.30
N GLY A 134 7.51 8.19 3.06
CA GLY A 134 6.81 8.31 1.78
C GLY A 134 5.93 7.12 1.46
N LEU A 135 5.43 7.12 0.23
CA LEU A 135 4.63 6.05 -0.33
C LEU A 135 5.53 5.10 -1.12
N TRP A 136 5.53 3.84 -0.71
CA TRP A 136 6.16 2.76 -1.46
C TRP A 136 5.13 2.09 -2.37
N LEU A 137 5.55 1.77 -3.59
CA LEU A 137 4.79 1.03 -4.59
C LEU A 137 5.54 -0.27 -4.88
N CYS A 138 4.92 -1.42 -4.64
CA CYS A 138 5.53 -2.74 -4.72
C CYS A 138 5.00 -3.51 -5.95
N PHE A 139 5.79 -3.65 -7.01
CA PHE A 139 5.32 -4.20 -8.28
C PHE A 139 5.59 -5.70 -8.48
N GLY A 140 6.19 -6.35 -7.50
CA GLY A 140 6.76 -7.69 -7.58
C GLY A 140 8.28 -7.61 -7.71
N PRO A 141 8.85 -7.60 -8.92
CA PRO A 141 10.30 -7.55 -9.17
C PRO A 141 11.02 -6.27 -8.71
N PHE A 142 10.30 -5.18 -8.50
CA PHE A 142 10.86 -3.89 -8.14
C PHE A 142 9.90 -3.09 -7.29
N GLN A 143 10.42 -2.01 -6.73
CA GLN A 143 9.68 -1.07 -5.90
C GLN A 143 10.00 0.36 -6.32
N LEU A 144 9.02 1.26 -6.17
CA LEU A 144 9.18 2.68 -6.39
C LEU A 144 8.82 3.44 -5.11
N HIS A 145 9.75 4.22 -4.60
CA HIS A 145 9.48 5.18 -3.53
C HIS A 145 9.06 6.53 -4.08
N LEU A 146 7.98 7.09 -3.55
CA LEU A 146 7.52 8.45 -3.77
C LEU A 146 7.51 9.21 -2.45
N THR A 147 8.12 10.39 -2.42
CA THR A 147 8.06 11.25 -1.23
C THR A 147 6.64 11.78 -1.02
N ALA A 148 6.31 12.21 0.20
CA ALA A 148 5.03 12.84 0.50
C ALA A 148 4.77 14.05 -0.42
N ALA A 149 5.79 14.89 -0.64
CA ALA A 149 5.78 16.00 -1.60
C ALA A 149 5.33 15.57 -3.01
N GLN A 150 5.94 14.50 -3.53
CA GLN A 150 5.62 13.98 -4.86
C GLN A 150 4.19 13.45 -4.94
N VAL A 151 3.72 12.75 -3.89
CA VAL A 151 2.35 12.25 -3.80
C VAL A 151 1.34 13.41 -3.76
N PHE A 152 1.58 14.45 -2.96
CA PHE A 152 0.66 15.58 -2.88
C PHE A 152 0.66 16.43 -4.14
N SER A 153 1.81 16.61 -4.79
CA SER A 153 1.88 17.32 -6.07
C SER A 153 1.09 16.58 -7.17
N ARG A 154 1.30 15.25 -7.30
CA ARG A 154 0.52 14.48 -8.29
C ARG A 154 -0.98 14.48 -8.00
N LEU A 155 -1.39 14.52 -6.73
CA LEU A 155 -2.80 14.64 -6.34
C LEU A 155 -3.39 15.98 -6.76
N ALA A 156 -2.70 17.08 -6.46
CA ALA A 156 -3.14 18.41 -6.87
C ALA A 156 -3.29 18.52 -8.40
N LEU A 157 -2.27 18.05 -9.13
CA LEU A 157 -2.25 18.07 -10.60
C LEU A 157 -3.33 17.18 -11.24
N SER A 158 -3.43 15.92 -10.81
CA SER A 158 -4.36 14.95 -11.41
C SER A 158 -5.83 15.23 -11.11
N THR A 159 -6.11 15.91 -9.99
CA THR A 159 -7.49 16.25 -9.58
C THR A 159 -7.89 17.68 -9.96
N GLY A 160 -6.94 18.49 -10.44
CA GLY A 160 -7.14 19.93 -10.67
C GLY A 160 -7.45 20.71 -9.38
N THR A 161 -7.08 20.15 -8.21
CA THR A 161 -7.33 20.76 -6.90
C THR A 161 -6.17 21.69 -6.57
N ALA A 162 -6.46 22.94 -6.19
CA ALA A 162 -5.41 23.87 -5.76
C ALA A 162 -4.70 23.35 -4.51
N ALA A 163 -3.39 23.61 -4.37
CA ALA A 163 -2.58 23.03 -3.30
C ALA A 163 -3.08 23.43 -1.90
N ASP A 164 -3.48 24.69 -1.72
CA ASP A 164 -4.08 25.22 -0.48
C ASP A 164 -5.41 24.55 -0.14
N GLU A 165 -6.26 24.33 -1.14
CA GLU A 165 -7.52 23.59 -0.98
C GLU A 165 -7.25 22.13 -0.59
N LEU A 166 -6.30 21.46 -1.25
CA LEU A 166 -5.92 20.08 -0.93
C LEU A 166 -5.42 19.98 0.52
N ILE A 167 -4.55 20.89 0.95
CA ILE A 167 -4.08 20.93 2.34
C ILE A 167 -5.24 21.09 3.31
N CYS A 168 -6.16 22.02 3.07
CA CYS A 168 -7.30 22.25 3.95
C CYS A 168 -8.16 20.97 4.08
N ARG A 169 -8.39 20.28 2.97
CA ARG A 169 -9.12 19.00 2.95
C ARG A 169 -8.36 17.91 3.70
N LEU A 170 -7.06 17.74 3.47
CA LEU A 170 -6.24 16.75 4.18
C LEU A 170 -6.21 17.04 5.70
N GLN A 171 -6.17 18.32 6.09
CA GLN A 171 -6.24 18.72 7.50
C GLN A 171 -7.56 18.32 8.16
N GLN A 172 -8.68 18.42 7.44
CA GLN A 172 -10.00 18.00 7.94
C GLN A 172 -10.07 16.48 8.20
N LEU A 173 -9.20 15.68 7.57
CA LEU A 173 -9.14 14.24 7.77
C LEU A 173 -8.28 13.82 8.98
N TYR A 174 -7.46 14.71 9.57
CA TYR A 174 -6.60 14.34 10.71
C TYR A 174 -7.40 13.92 11.95
N SER A 175 -8.47 14.66 12.27
CA SER A 175 -9.34 14.36 13.42
C SER A 175 -10.42 13.32 13.11
N GLY A 176 -10.46 12.84 11.87
CA GLY A 176 -11.59 12.10 11.32
C GLY A 176 -12.68 13.02 10.81
N ARG A 177 -13.30 12.61 9.70
CA ARG A 177 -14.51 13.18 9.13
C ARG A 177 -15.55 12.09 8.96
N SER A 178 -16.84 12.42 9.02
CA SER A 178 -17.87 11.43 8.70
C SER A 178 -17.72 10.93 7.26
N GLU A 179 -18.04 9.66 7.03
CA GLU A 179 -18.03 9.05 5.70
C GLU A 179 -18.95 9.82 4.74
N ASP A 180 -20.16 10.16 5.17
CA ASP A 180 -21.12 10.89 4.33
C ASP A 180 -20.55 12.21 3.82
N GLU A 181 -19.91 13.00 4.69
CA GLU A 181 -19.25 14.24 4.25
C GLU A 181 -18.06 14.00 3.35
N PHE A 182 -17.27 12.94 3.61
CA PHE A 182 -16.18 12.56 2.73
C PHE A 182 -16.71 12.19 1.34
N LEU A 183 -17.80 11.43 1.24
CA LEU A 183 -18.43 11.02 -0.01
C LEU A 183 -18.96 12.20 -0.86
N LEU A 184 -19.25 13.36 -0.23
CA LEU A 184 -19.64 14.59 -0.92
C LEU A 184 -18.47 15.31 -1.62
N TRP A 185 -17.22 14.92 -1.37
CA TRP A 185 -16.07 15.51 -2.07
C TRP A 185 -16.03 15.10 -3.55
N PRO A 186 -15.33 15.88 -4.41
CA PRO A 186 -15.15 15.54 -5.82
C PRO A 186 -14.64 14.12 -5.99
N GLU A 187 -15.30 13.34 -6.85
CA GLU A 187 -15.02 11.91 -7.02
C GLU A 187 -13.56 11.66 -7.42
N ALA A 188 -13.01 12.47 -8.33
CA ALA A 188 -11.62 12.38 -8.75
C ALA A 188 -10.65 12.50 -7.56
N LEU A 189 -10.91 13.45 -6.65
CA LEU A 189 -10.10 13.61 -5.45
C LEU A 189 -10.24 12.43 -4.51
N ARG A 190 -11.47 11.98 -4.22
CA ARG A 190 -11.71 10.83 -3.34
C ARG A 190 -11.01 9.58 -3.85
N ARG A 191 -11.18 9.28 -5.15
CA ARG A 191 -10.54 8.13 -5.81
C ARG A 191 -9.03 8.21 -5.71
N GLN A 192 -8.45 9.37 -5.98
CA GLN A 192 -7.01 9.55 -5.92
C GLN A 192 -6.46 9.43 -4.49
N LEU A 193 -7.15 9.98 -3.48
CA LEU A 193 -6.77 9.79 -2.07
C LEU A 193 -6.76 8.31 -1.68
N LEU A 194 -7.79 7.57 -2.08
CA LEU A 194 -7.90 6.15 -1.81
C LEU A 194 -6.84 5.32 -2.56
N ASN A 195 -6.64 5.59 -3.87
CA ASN A 195 -5.62 4.94 -4.69
C ASN A 195 -4.19 5.22 -4.22
N ASN A 196 -3.96 6.30 -3.45
CA ASN A 196 -2.68 6.63 -2.84
C ASN A 196 -2.55 6.10 -1.39
N ASN A 197 -3.49 5.25 -0.94
CA ASN A 197 -3.55 4.73 0.42
C ASN A 197 -3.55 5.84 1.50
N LEU A 198 -4.15 7.00 1.21
CA LEU A 198 -4.13 8.16 2.10
C LEU A 198 -5.28 8.19 3.10
N VAL A 199 -6.34 7.41 2.88
CA VAL A 199 -7.55 7.50 3.70
C VAL A 199 -7.90 6.14 4.27
N ALA A 200 -7.82 6.02 5.59
CA ALA A 200 -8.44 4.93 6.32
C ALA A 200 -9.91 5.26 6.52
N MET A 201 -10.79 4.29 6.35
CA MET A 201 -12.24 4.41 6.54
C MET A 201 -12.79 3.37 7.53
N PRO A 202 -12.37 3.39 8.81
CA PRO A 202 -12.92 2.50 9.84
C PRO A 202 -14.36 2.90 10.16
N GLY A 203 -15.28 1.95 10.06
CA GLY A 203 -16.70 2.19 10.33
C GLY A 203 -17.30 3.24 9.40
N LYS A 204 -17.77 4.35 9.98
CA LYS A 204 -18.46 5.46 9.28
C LYS A 204 -17.64 6.76 9.30
N SER A 205 -16.34 6.67 9.48
CA SER A 205 -15.44 7.82 9.52
C SER A 205 -14.28 7.63 8.55
N ALA A 206 -13.77 8.72 8.01
CA ALA A 206 -12.61 8.80 7.13
C ALA A 206 -11.48 9.57 7.84
N PHE A 207 -10.30 8.98 7.89
CA PHE A 207 -9.10 9.52 8.54
C PHE A 207 -7.94 9.59 7.57
N LEU A 208 -7.10 10.61 7.70
CA LEU A 208 -5.84 10.67 6.98
C LEU A 208 -4.88 9.61 7.52
N HIS A 209 -4.17 8.93 6.62
CA HIS A 209 -3.14 7.97 6.97
C HIS A 209 -2.07 8.64 7.86
N PRO A 210 -1.83 8.19 9.10
CA PRO A 210 -0.99 8.92 10.07
C PRO A 210 0.47 9.10 9.65
N ARG A 211 0.97 8.17 8.81
CA ARG A 211 2.33 8.22 8.24
C ARG A 211 2.45 9.17 7.04
N ALA A 212 1.35 9.50 6.37
CA ALA A 212 1.34 10.47 5.28
C ALA A 212 1.38 11.91 5.82
N ARG A 213 2.06 12.14 6.96
CA ARG A 213 2.12 13.41 7.68
C ARG A 213 2.26 14.54 6.66
N VAL A 214 1.26 15.41 6.61
CA VAL A 214 1.27 16.61 5.79
C VAL A 214 2.40 17.48 6.31
N LEU A 215 3.57 17.37 5.69
CA LEU A 215 4.59 18.39 5.79
C LEU A 215 4.05 19.56 4.97
N LEU A 216 3.39 20.51 5.66
CA LEU A 216 2.72 21.66 5.07
C LEU A 216 3.62 22.48 4.14
N SER A 217 4.94 22.32 4.26
CA SER A 217 5.97 22.94 3.43
C SER A 217 6.24 22.24 2.09
N GLU A 218 5.66 21.06 1.84
CA GLU A 218 6.05 20.18 0.73
C GLU A 218 5.01 20.04 -0.39
N THR A 219 3.83 20.65 -0.22
CA THR A 219 2.75 20.63 -1.21
C THR A 219 2.94 21.72 -2.25
N GLY A 220 3.75 21.43 -3.28
CA GLY A 220 3.80 22.18 -4.54
C GLY A 220 2.85 21.58 -5.59
N ALA A 221 2.70 22.27 -6.72
CA ALA A 221 2.02 21.76 -7.93
C ALA A 221 3.04 21.47 -9.04
N ASP A 222 4.28 21.19 -8.66
CA ASP A 222 5.36 20.95 -9.61
C ASP A 222 5.26 19.54 -10.19
N ARG A 223 5.37 19.44 -11.51
CA ARG A 223 5.41 18.13 -12.18
C ARG A 223 6.62 17.33 -11.74
N LEU A 224 6.44 16.02 -11.61
CA LEU A 224 7.50 15.11 -11.20
C LEU A 224 8.57 15.03 -12.30
N GLN A 225 9.83 15.24 -11.92
CA GLN A 225 10.99 14.98 -12.78
C GLN A 225 11.44 13.54 -12.53
N VAL A 226 11.37 12.71 -13.57
CA VAL A 226 11.64 11.27 -13.48
C VAL A 226 12.40 10.79 -14.71
N ASP A 227 13.10 9.68 -14.59
CA ASP A 227 13.71 8.96 -15.71
C ASP A 227 12.68 8.08 -16.45
N ASN A 228 13.10 7.51 -17.58
CA ASN A 228 12.26 6.67 -18.44
C ASN A 228 11.73 5.42 -17.71
N TYR A 229 12.50 4.83 -16.79
CA TYR A 229 12.12 3.61 -16.06
C TYR A 229 11.14 3.88 -14.92
N THR A 230 11.30 5.00 -14.22
CA THR A 230 10.35 5.48 -13.22
C THR A 230 9.05 5.90 -13.89
N MET A 231 9.11 6.52 -15.08
CA MET A 231 7.92 6.75 -15.92
C MET A 231 7.21 5.42 -16.23
N ALA A 232 7.95 4.40 -16.65
CA ALA A 232 7.42 3.07 -16.92
C ALA A 232 6.68 2.49 -15.70
N ALA A 233 7.28 2.61 -14.50
CA ALA A 233 6.69 2.15 -13.25
C ALA A 233 5.40 2.92 -12.90
N LEU A 234 5.35 4.23 -13.13
CA LEU A 234 4.14 5.05 -12.92
C LEU A 234 3.04 4.72 -13.94
N VAL A 235 3.39 4.38 -15.19
CA VAL A 235 2.41 3.87 -16.17
C VAL A 235 1.80 2.58 -15.67
N LEU A 236 2.63 1.64 -15.19
CA LEU A 236 2.18 0.38 -14.62
C LEU A 236 1.28 0.59 -13.40
N GLU A 237 1.67 1.47 -12.47
CA GLU A 237 0.85 1.86 -11.31
C GLU A 237 -0.55 2.30 -11.76
N LYS A 238 -0.61 3.22 -12.72
CA LYS A 238 -1.87 3.83 -13.14
C LYS A 238 -2.73 2.87 -13.94
N LEU A 239 -2.13 1.95 -14.70
CA LEU A 239 -2.85 0.83 -15.32
C LEU A 239 -3.46 -0.10 -14.27
N TRP A 240 -2.71 -0.47 -13.23
CA TRP A 240 -3.22 -1.29 -12.12
C TRP A 240 -4.33 -0.59 -11.34
N ASP A 241 -4.16 0.70 -11.05
CA ASP A 241 -5.14 1.52 -10.33
C ASP A 241 -6.43 1.80 -11.13
N SER A 242 -6.36 1.71 -12.45
CA SER A 242 -7.49 1.99 -13.36
C SER A 242 -8.14 0.72 -13.90
N ALA A 243 -7.64 -0.46 -13.53
CA ALA A 243 -8.21 -1.73 -13.95
C ALA A 243 -9.61 -1.90 -13.37
N GLU A 244 -10.55 -2.37 -14.20
CA GLU A 244 -11.90 -2.71 -13.76
C GLU A 244 -11.87 -3.84 -12.71
N TYR A 245 -11.00 -4.81 -12.92
CA TYR A 245 -10.80 -5.99 -12.08
C TYR A 245 -9.35 -6.03 -11.57
N PRO A 246 -9.10 -5.68 -10.31
CA PRO A 246 -7.75 -5.64 -9.74
C PRO A 246 -7.04 -7.00 -9.75
N ASP A 247 -7.78 -8.10 -9.66
CA ASP A 247 -7.30 -9.48 -9.72
C ASP A 247 -6.75 -9.87 -11.10
N ASP A 248 -7.21 -9.23 -12.16
CA ASP A 248 -6.68 -9.42 -13.52
C ASP A 248 -5.41 -8.58 -13.78
N ALA A 249 -5.19 -7.52 -12.99
CA ALA A 249 -4.13 -6.55 -13.23
C ALA A 249 -2.93 -6.69 -12.28
N VAL A 250 -3.18 -6.73 -10.96
CA VAL A 250 -2.12 -6.63 -9.95
C VAL A 250 -1.25 -7.90 -9.95
N GLY A 251 0.07 -7.72 -10.03
CA GLY A 251 1.03 -8.81 -10.17
C GLY A 251 1.09 -9.40 -11.58
N HIS A 252 0.47 -8.75 -12.57
CA HIS A 252 0.56 -9.09 -13.99
C HIS A 252 1.26 -7.97 -14.78
N LEU A 253 2.00 -8.38 -15.81
CA LEU A 253 2.46 -7.47 -16.85
C LEU A 253 1.27 -7.18 -17.77
N PRO A 254 0.95 -5.91 -18.07
CA PRO A 254 -0.12 -5.57 -19.01
C PRO A 254 0.21 -6.06 -20.42
N LEU A 255 -0.75 -6.05 -21.34
CA LEU A 255 -0.44 -6.31 -22.75
C LEU A 255 0.44 -5.19 -23.29
N HIS A 256 1.37 -5.55 -24.19
CA HIS A 256 2.30 -4.60 -24.80
C HIS A 256 1.58 -3.38 -25.38
N GLN A 257 0.50 -3.60 -26.14
CA GLN A 257 -0.26 -2.51 -26.78
C GLN A 257 -0.91 -1.57 -25.76
N ASP A 258 -1.40 -2.09 -24.65
CA ASP A 258 -2.03 -1.28 -23.59
C ASP A 258 -0.99 -0.40 -22.90
N PHE A 259 0.21 -0.95 -22.65
CA PHE A 259 1.33 -0.19 -22.11
C PHE A 259 1.78 0.92 -23.07
N LEU A 260 2.00 0.60 -24.34
CA LEU A 260 2.38 1.59 -25.36
C LEU A 260 1.33 2.71 -25.47
N HIS A 261 0.05 2.34 -25.44
CA HIS A 261 -1.04 3.29 -25.51
C HIS A 261 -1.10 4.21 -24.28
N ALA A 262 -0.82 3.67 -23.10
CA ALA A 262 -0.82 4.39 -21.82
C ALA A 262 0.43 5.26 -21.61
N PHE A 263 1.53 4.99 -22.32
CA PHE A 263 2.76 5.79 -22.25
C PHE A 263 2.61 7.12 -23.01
N ARG A 264 1.80 8.03 -22.47
CA ARG A 264 1.52 9.35 -23.06
C ARG A 264 1.14 10.41 -22.01
N SER A 265 1.24 11.67 -22.41
CA SER A 265 1.24 12.81 -21.48
C SER A 265 -0.08 13.14 -20.81
N ASP A 266 -1.19 12.85 -21.46
CA ASP A 266 -2.53 12.92 -20.87
C ASP A 266 -2.78 11.80 -19.86
N PHE A 267 -2.15 10.63 -20.03
CA PHE A 267 -2.28 9.53 -19.09
C PHE A 267 -1.51 9.80 -17.81
N LEU A 268 -0.29 10.35 -17.88
CA LEU A 268 0.52 10.79 -16.72
C LEU A 268 0.77 12.30 -16.76
N ALA A 269 -0.30 13.07 -16.53
CA ALA A 269 -0.27 14.53 -16.54
C ALA A 269 0.57 15.14 -15.40
N GLU A 270 0.78 14.38 -14.33
CA GLU A 270 1.58 14.75 -13.16
C GLU A 270 3.10 14.74 -13.43
N VAL A 271 3.56 14.10 -14.52
CA VAL A 271 4.98 13.99 -14.85
C VAL A 271 5.41 15.08 -15.84
N ALA A 272 6.64 15.57 -15.71
CA ALA A 272 7.25 16.45 -16.69
C ALA A 272 7.78 15.61 -17.88
N TRP A 273 7.14 15.76 -19.03
CA TRP A 273 7.48 15.01 -20.23
C TRP A 273 8.78 15.49 -20.86
N GLN A 274 9.69 14.56 -21.11
CA GLN A 274 10.99 14.79 -21.73
C GLN A 274 11.00 14.24 -23.16
N GLU A 275 11.78 14.86 -24.05
CA GLU A 275 11.84 14.48 -25.48
C GLU A 275 12.51 13.12 -25.72
N ASP A 276 13.33 12.67 -24.77
CA ASP A 276 14.13 11.45 -24.82
C ASP A 276 13.43 10.23 -24.21
N PHE A 277 12.20 10.36 -23.70
CA PHE A 277 11.43 9.21 -23.25
C PHE A 277 11.17 8.22 -24.39
N CYS A 278 11.62 6.98 -24.19
CA CYS A 278 11.55 5.89 -25.16
C CYS A 278 10.62 4.79 -24.65
N VAL A 279 9.44 4.67 -25.26
CA VAL A 279 8.42 3.72 -24.82
C VAL A 279 8.84 2.26 -24.99
N GLU A 280 9.55 1.94 -26.07
CA GLU A 280 10.02 0.57 -26.34
C GLU A 280 11.05 0.13 -25.29
N GLU A 281 11.98 1.03 -24.94
CA GLU A 281 12.97 0.77 -23.89
C GLU A 281 12.30 0.62 -22.51
N ALA A 282 11.32 1.47 -22.20
CA ALA A 282 10.52 1.38 -20.99
C ALA A 282 9.78 0.04 -20.89
N TRP A 283 9.22 -0.44 -22.00
CA TRP A 283 8.55 -1.74 -22.07
C TRP A 283 9.54 -2.90 -21.89
N ASP A 284 10.64 -2.92 -22.63
CA ASP A 284 11.65 -3.99 -22.56
C ASP A 284 12.20 -4.13 -21.15
N PHE A 285 12.41 -3.00 -20.46
CA PHE A 285 12.80 -2.96 -19.06
C PHE A 285 11.79 -3.67 -18.15
N ILE A 286 10.51 -3.28 -18.17
CA ILE A 286 9.47 -3.88 -17.31
C ILE A 286 9.20 -5.35 -17.69
N ALA A 287 9.13 -5.66 -18.98
CA ALA A 287 8.94 -7.03 -19.43
C ALA A 287 10.09 -7.94 -18.98
N GLY A 288 11.33 -7.47 -19.09
CA GLY A 288 12.53 -8.21 -18.69
C GLY A 288 12.61 -8.49 -17.18
N ILE A 289 12.28 -7.52 -16.32
CA ILE A 289 12.27 -7.72 -14.85
C ILE A 289 11.12 -8.65 -14.41
N PHE A 290 9.93 -8.54 -15.00
CA PHE A 290 8.82 -9.47 -14.73
C PHE A 290 9.12 -10.90 -15.16
N TRP A 291 9.73 -11.07 -16.34
CA TRP A 291 10.14 -12.38 -16.83
C TRP A 291 11.12 -13.05 -15.86
N ARG A 292 12.16 -12.33 -15.42
CA ARG A 292 13.16 -12.87 -14.50
C ARG A 292 12.57 -13.25 -13.15
N GLN A 293 11.72 -12.42 -12.57
CA GLN A 293 11.01 -12.77 -11.33
C GLN A 293 10.20 -14.06 -11.50
N LYS A 294 9.48 -14.22 -12.62
CA LYS A 294 8.72 -15.44 -12.91
C LYS A 294 9.62 -16.68 -13.05
N CYS A 295 10.79 -16.54 -13.67
CA CYS A 295 11.78 -17.62 -13.76
C CYS A 295 12.28 -18.03 -12.36
N THR A 296 12.65 -17.06 -11.53
CA THR A 296 13.08 -17.27 -10.14
C THR A 296 11.99 -17.98 -9.32
N GLU A 297 10.75 -17.49 -9.37
CA GLU A 297 9.61 -18.10 -8.66
C GLU A 297 9.31 -19.53 -9.13
N SER A 298 9.67 -19.86 -10.37
CA SER A 298 9.53 -21.21 -10.96
C SER A 298 10.73 -22.11 -10.69
N GLY A 299 11.73 -21.66 -9.92
CA GLY A 299 12.95 -22.41 -9.61
C GLY A 299 13.91 -22.57 -10.80
N GLN A 300 13.76 -21.75 -11.85
CA GLN A 300 14.71 -21.73 -12.95
C GLN A 300 15.97 -20.95 -12.54
N PRO A 301 17.17 -21.35 -13.01
CA PRO A 301 18.40 -20.64 -12.72
C PRO A 301 18.29 -19.20 -13.23
N ALA A 302 18.76 -18.25 -12.42
CA ALA A 302 18.80 -16.84 -12.79
C ALA A 302 19.59 -16.68 -14.08
N ILE A 303 18.93 -16.15 -15.11
CA ILE A 303 19.60 -15.75 -16.35
C ILE A 303 20.40 -14.50 -15.98
N SER A 304 21.73 -14.63 -15.87
CA SER A 304 22.63 -13.52 -15.57
C SER A 304 22.79 -12.64 -16.80
N ASP A 305 21.88 -11.69 -16.99
CA ASP A 305 22.13 -10.54 -17.85
C ASP A 305 22.57 -9.36 -16.98
N ASP A 306 23.85 -8.98 -17.12
CA ASP A 306 24.48 -7.81 -16.46
C ASP A 306 23.79 -6.47 -16.81
N SER A 307 22.88 -6.45 -17.79
CA SER A 307 22.13 -5.26 -18.23
C SER A 307 20.98 -4.85 -17.30
N SER A 308 20.72 -5.64 -16.26
CA SER A 308 19.48 -5.53 -15.50
C SER A 308 19.49 -4.59 -14.30
N ALA A 309 20.68 -4.14 -13.89
CA ALA A 309 20.84 -3.09 -12.89
C ALA A 309 20.79 -1.68 -13.50
N VAL A 310 20.60 -1.56 -14.82
CA VAL A 310 20.58 -0.26 -15.50
C VAL A 310 19.37 0.53 -15.02
N GLY A 311 19.63 1.63 -14.31
CA GLY A 311 18.62 2.57 -13.85
C GLY A 311 17.85 2.19 -12.57
N MET A 312 18.27 1.16 -11.84
CA MET A 312 17.76 0.89 -10.49
C MET A 312 18.86 1.11 -9.45
N GLU A 313 18.52 1.77 -8.34
CA GLU A 313 19.43 1.84 -7.19
C GLU A 313 19.37 0.54 -6.39
N PRO A 314 20.51 0.02 -5.88
CA PRO A 314 20.49 -1.17 -5.03
C PRO A 314 19.54 -0.98 -3.84
N ALA A 315 18.87 -2.06 -3.43
CA ALA A 315 18.13 -2.04 -2.18
C ALA A 315 19.11 -1.80 -1.02
N ASP A 316 18.74 -0.98 -0.04
CA ASP A 316 19.55 -0.81 1.17
C ASP A 316 19.73 -2.18 1.83
N GLU A 317 20.97 -2.65 1.97
CA GLU A 317 21.29 -3.85 2.74
C GLU A 317 21.11 -3.51 4.23
N GLU A 318 19.94 -3.83 4.79
CA GLU A 318 19.84 -3.94 6.24
C GLU A 318 20.55 -5.23 6.67
N VAL A 319 21.64 -5.06 7.41
CA VAL A 319 22.30 -6.12 8.15
C VAL A 319 21.35 -6.55 9.25
N ASP A 320 20.64 -7.66 9.03
CA ASP A 320 19.76 -8.33 9.99
C ASP A 320 20.55 -8.70 11.27
N PRO A 321 20.28 -8.06 12.43
CA PRO A 321 20.71 -8.59 13.70
C PRO A 321 19.51 -9.35 14.30
N GLU A 322 19.59 -10.68 14.23
CA GLU A 322 18.84 -11.65 15.03
C GLU A 322 17.51 -12.19 14.47
N GLU A 323 17.63 -13.16 13.56
CA GLU A 323 16.86 -14.41 13.67
C GLU A 323 17.25 -15.13 15.00
N GLY A 324 16.36 -15.09 16.00
CA GLY A 324 16.40 -15.90 17.24
C GLY A 324 15.86 -15.06 18.41
N GLU A 325 14.81 -15.39 19.16
CA GLU A 325 14.18 -16.64 19.54
C GLU A 325 12.67 -16.39 19.68
N HIS A 326 11.84 -17.12 18.94
CA HIS A 326 10.55 -17.55 19.46
C HIS A 326 10.80 -18.88 20.19
N GLY A 327 11.35 -18.77 21.39
CA GLY A 327 11.39 -19.85 22.36
C GLY A 327 10.17 -19.71 23.27
N ASP A 328 9.23 -20.63 23.13
CA ASP A 328 8.27 -20.95 24.17
C ASP A 328 9.07 -21.31 25.44
N GLU A 329 9.00 -20.49 26.49
CA GLU A 329 9.28 -20.96 27.83
C GLU A 329 8.05 -20.77 28.71
N GLU A 330 7.47 -21.94 29.00
CA GLU A 330 6.46 -22.21 30.00
C GLU A 330 6.85 -21.56 31.34
N THR A 331 5.84 -21.00 31.99
CA THR A 331 5.84 -20.74 33.42
C THR A 331 6.21 -22.00 34.20
N ASP A 332 7.24 -21.91 35.05
CA ASP A 332 7.34 -22.76 36.24
C ASP A 332 7.94 -21.98 37.43
N TYR A 333 7.20 -22.06 38.54
CA TYR A 333 7.39 -21.55 39.91
C TYR A 333 7.01 -20.09 40.24
#